data_AF-A0A453J3A1-F1
#
_entry.id   AF-A0A453J3A1-F1
#
_cell.length_a   1.000
_cell.length_b   1.000
_cell.length_c   1.000
_cell.angle_alpha   90.00
_cell.angle_beta   90.00
_cell.angle_gamma   90.00
#
_symmetry.space_group_name_H-M   'P 1'
#
loop_
_entity.id
_entity.type
_entity.pdbx_description
1 polymer ?
#
loop_
_entity_poly.entity_id
_entity_poly.type
_entity_poly.pdbx_seq_one_letter_code
_entity_poly.pdbx_strand_id
1 'polypeptide(L)'
;SKVLQVEITKEQAGDLETVITIKSHTPPPSFGLFSGEFVRRHGLHLVGTASTWLLLDIAYYSQNLFQKDIFSAIGWIPPAPTMSALDELFHIARAQILIALCGTVPGYWFTVAFIDSVGRFKIQLMGFFMMTTFMVGLAVPYDYWTGQGHQAGFVVMYALTFFFANFGPNATTFIVPAEIYPARLRATCHGISAASGKVGAIIGSFGFLYLAQSPDPAKTAHGYHPGIGVRYSLLVLAGCSLMGFLLTFLVPEPKGKSLEEMSRETEPDHC
;
A
#
# COMPACT_ATOMS: atom_id res chain seq x y z
N SER A 1 10.55 -14.70 -23.02
CA SER A 1 9.87 -15.33 -24.17
C SER A 1 10.45 -16.72 -24.38
N LYS A 2 9.78 -17.75 -23.85
CA LYS A 2 10.13 -19.19 -23.98
C LYS A 2 8.92 -20.07 -23.56
N VAL A 3 7.71 -19.68 -23.96
CA VAL A 3 6.46 -20.39 -23.58
C VAL A 3 5.60 -20.77 -24.81
N LEU A 4 6.16 -20.68 -26.02
CA LEU A 4 5.39 -20.97 -27.24
C LEU A 4 6.14 -21.97 -28.12
N GLN A 5 6.27 -23.22 -27.65
CA GLN A 5 6.36 -24.40 -28.52
C GLN A 5 5.97 -25.65 -27.70
N VAL A 6 4.67 -25.91 -27.64
CA VAL A 6 4.13 -27.24 -27.34
C VAL A 6 3.32 -27.62 -28.57
N GLU A 7 3.79 -28.63 -29.30
CA GLU A 7 3.05 -29.21 -30.44
C GLU A 7 1.74 -29.81 -29.94
N ILE A 8 0.62 -29.18 -30.34
CA ILE A 8 -0.72 -29.64 -30.01
C ILE A 8 -1.05 -30.83 -30.93
N THR A 9 -1.32 -31.99 -30.33
CA THR A 9 -1.76 -33.18 -31.08
C THR A 9 -3.20 -32.97 -31.57
N LYS A 10 -3.58 -33.49 -32.74
CA LYS A 10 -4.89 -33.22 -33.38
C LYS A 10 -6.12 -33.51 -32.49
N GLU A 11 -6.03 -34.44 -31.53
CA GLU A 11 -7.09 -34.69 -30.54
C GLU A 11 -7.26 -33.53 -29.55
N GLN A 12 -6.17 -32.94 -29.05
CA GLN A 12 -6.22 -31.77 -28.17
C GLN A 12 -6.72 -30.51 -28.88
N ALA A 13 -6.50 -30.39 -30.19
CA ALA A 13 -7.04 -29.30 -31.00
C ALA A 13 -8.57 -29.40 -31.12
N GLY A 14 -9.12 -30.60 -31.28
CA GLY A 14 -10.56 -30.85 -31.33
C GLY A 14 -11.24 -30.60 -29.99
N ASP A 15 -10.62 -31.04 -28.88
CA ASP A 15 -11.12 -30.73 -27.53
C ASP A 15 -11.02 -29.23 -27.22
N LEU A 16 -9.96 -28.55 -27.66
CA LEU A 16 -9.81 -27.11 -27.50
C LEU A 16 -10.85 -26.34 -28.33
N GLU A 17 -11.10 -26.73 -29.58
CA GLU A 17 -12.17 -26.14 -30.42
C GLU A 17 -13.55 -26.36 -29.80
N THR A 18 -13.80 -27.54 -29.23
CA THR A 18 -15.07 -27.84 -28.57
C THR A 18 -15.24 -27.03 -27.29
N VAL A 19 -14.17 -26.88 -26.49
CA VAL A 19 -14.16 -26.01 -25.30
C VAL A 19 -14.31 -24.53 -25.66
N ILE A 20 -13.68 -24.06 -26.74
CA ILE A 20 -13.82 -22.69 -27.26
C ILE A 20 -15.26 -22.45 -27.74
N THR A 21 -15.86 -23.43 -28.44
CA THR A 21 -17.23 -23.36 -28.97
C THR A 21 -18.29 -23.44 -27.87
N ILE A 22 -18.04 -24.21 -26.80
CA ILE A 22 -18.93 -24.25 -25.63
C ILE A 22 -18.81 -22.93 -24.84
N LYS A 23 -17.60 -22.36 -24.70
CA LYS A 23 -17.37 -21.07 -24.03
C LYS A 23 -17.97 -19.88 -24.78
N SER A 24 -18.06 -19.92 -26.11
CA SER A 24 -18.68 -18.85 -26.91
C SER A 24 -20.22 -18.81 -26.81
N HIS A 25 -20.85 -19.91 -26.35
CA HIS A 25 -22.30 -20.04 -26.26
C HIS A 25 -22.90 -19.78 -24.86
N THR A 26 -22.09 -19.67 -23.80
CA THR A 26 -22.55 -19.17 -22.51
C THR A 26 -22.57 -17.65 -22.50
N PRO A 27 -23.74 -16.98 -22.41
CA PRO A 27 -23.76 -15.53 -22.24
C PRO A 27 -23.02 -15.20 -20.93
N PRO A 28 -22.11 -14.20 -20.92
CA PRO A 28 -21.42 -13.82 -19.70
C PRO A 28 -22.48 -13.43 -18.66
N PRO A 29 -22.35 -13.88 -17.40
CA PRO A 29 -23.35 -13.61 -16.36
C PRO A 29 -23.56 -12.09 -16.27
N SER A 30 -24.76 -11.61 -16.60
CA SER A 30 -25.04 -10.19 -16.85
C SER A 30 -25.43 -9.46 -15.56
N PHE A 31 -24.56 -9.47 -14.56
CA PHE A 31 -24.80 -8.73 -13.31
C PHE A 31 -24.09 -7.37 -13.30
N GLY A 32 -24.82 -6.32 -12.89
CA GLY A 32 -24.31 -4.96 -12.73
C GLY A 32 -23.62 -4.73 -11.38
N LEU A 33 -22.93 -3.58 -11.24
CA LEU A 33 -22.16 -3.18 -10.05
C LEU A 33 -22.99 -3.15 -8.75
N PHE A 34 -24.26 -2.76 -8.83
CA PHE A 34 -25.16 -2.66 -7.68
C PHE A 34 -26.08 -3.88 -7.52
N SER A 35 -25.82 -4.97 -8.26
CA SER A 35 -26.59 -6.20 -8.10
C SER A 35 -26.24 -6.89 -6.77
N GLY A 36 -27.23 -7.57 -6.17
CA GLY A 36 -26.97 -8.42 -5.01
C GLY A 36 -25.96 -9.53 -5.32
N GLU A 37 -25.85 -9.94 -6.59
CA GLU A 37 -24.88 -10.92 -7.06
C GLU A 37 -23.45 -10.40 -7.03
N PHE A 38 -23.22 -9.14 -7.45
CA PHE A 38 -21.91 -8.49 -7.31
C PHE A 38 -21.51 -8.38 -5.84
N VAL A 39 -22.42 -7.95 -4.96
CA VAL A 39 -22.14 -7.82 -3.53
C VAL A 39 -21.78 -9.18 -2.93
N ARG A 40 -22.51 -10.25 -3.30
CA ARG A 40 -22.24 -11.61 -2.83
C ARG A 40 -20.90 -12.17 -3.31
N ARG A 41 -20.54 -11.93 -4.58
CA ARG A 41 -19.32 -12.50 -5.20
C ARG A 41 -18.06 -11.65 -4.95
N HIS A 42 -18.19 -10.33 -4.98
CA HIS A 42 -17.08 -9.37 -5.05
C HIS A 42 -17.14 -8.27 -3.99
N GLY A 43 -18.21 -8.17 -3.21
CA GLY A 43 -18.36 -7.14 -2.17
C GLY A 43 -17.27 -7.20 -1.10
N LEU A 44 -16.93 -8.40 -0.63
CA LEU A 44 -15.85 -8.59 0.35
C LEU A 44 -14.48 -8.21 -0.23
N HIS A 45 -14.24 -8.55 -1.50
CA HIS A 45 -13.02 -8.19 -2.20
C HIS A 45 -12.88 -6.68 -2.34
N LEU A 46 -13.98 -5.98 -2.62
CA LEU A 46 -14.01 -4.52 -2.74
C LEU A 46 -13.74 -3.83 -1.41
N VAL A 47 -14.33 -4.32 -0.33
CA VAL A 47 -14.01 -3.83 1.02
C VAL A 47 -12.54 -4.09 1.33
N GLY A 48 -12.01 -5.28 1.03
CA GLY A 48 -10.60 -5.61 1.21
C GLY A 48 -9.68 -4.67 0.44
N THR A 49 -9.87 -4.52 -0.88
CA THR A 49 -8.99 -3.69 -1.72
C THR A 49 -9.11 -2.21 -1.43
N ALA A 50 -10.31 -1.71 -1.13
CA ALA A 50 -10.51 -0.30 -0.81
C ALA A 50 -9.93 0.07 0.57
N SER A 51 -10.15 -0.78 1.57
CA SER A 51 -9.68 -0.51 2.94
C SER A 51 -8.17 -0.62 3.08
N THR A 52 -7.53 -1.61 2.45
CA THR A 52 -6.07 -1.74 2.50
C THR A 52 -5.38 -0.60 1.75
N TRP A 53 -5.92 -0.16 0.61
CA TRP A 53 -5.37 1.00 -0.10
C TRP A 53 -5.57 2.29 0.69
N LEU A 54 -6.74 2.50 1.30
CA LEU A 54 -6.99 3.63 2.18
C LEU A 54 -5.98 3.69 3.34
N LEU A 55 -5.79 2.57 4.05
CA LEU A 55 -4.91 2.51 5.22
C LEU A 55 -3.43 2.67 4.85
N LEU A 56 -3.04 2.09 3.72
CA LEU A 56 -1.71 2.32 3.15
C LEU A 56 -1.49 3.81 2.87
N ASP A 57 -2.41 4.46 2.13
CA ASP A 57 -2.22 5.85 1.72
C ASP A 57 -2.20 6.79 2.95
N ILE A 58 -2.96 6.49 4.01
CA ILE A 58 -2.82 7.20 5.31
C ILE A 58 -1.38 7.11 5.80
N ALA A 59 -0.84 5.91 5.95
CA ALA A 59 0.51 5.70 6.49
C ALA A 59 1.60 6.29 5.57
N TYR A 60 1.55 5.95 4.29
CA TYR A 60 2.58 6.26 3.31
C TYR A 60 2.68 7.76 3.03
N TYR A 61 1.55 8.44 2.77
CA TYR A 61 1.56 9.88 2.48
C TYR A 61 1.90 10.70 3.73
N SER A 62 1.40 10.32 4.91
CA SER A 62 1.76 11.03 6.15
C SER A 62 3.27 11.02 6.38
N GLN A 63 3.89 9.84 6.24
CA GLN A 63 5.34 9.73 6.38
C GLN A 63 6.08 10.50 5.30
N ASN A 64 5.65 10.42 4.04
CA ASN A 64 6.37 11.06 2.96
C ASN A 64 6.30 12.60 3.07
N LEU A 65 5.11 13.14 3.36
CA LEU A 65 4.84 14.57 3.42
C LEU A 65 5.49 15.24 4.64
N PHE A 66 5.42 14.59 5.81
CA PHE A 66 5.96 15.13 7.07
C PHE A 66 7.34 14.57 7.42
N GLN A 67 8.05 13.99 6.45
CA GLN A 67 9.40 13.49 6.64
C GLN A 67 10.36 14.57 7.16
N LYS A 68 10.22 15.81 6.66
CA LYS A 68 10.96 16.99 7.15
C LYS A 68 10.76 17.16 8.65
N ASP A 69 9.51 17.17 9.10
CA ASP A 69 9.16 17.46 10.49
C ASP A 69 9.61 16.34 11.41
N ILE A 70 9.48 15.09 10.96
CA ILE A 70 9.98 13.91 11.67
C ILE A 70 11.51 13.98 11.84
N PHE A 71 12.25 14.29 10.78
CA PHE A 71 13.72 14.39 10.82
C PHE A 71 14.23 15.60 11.58
N SER A 72 13.47 16.69 11.60
CA SER A 72 13.78 17.86 12.43
C SER A 72 13.52 17.56 13.90
N ALA A 73 12.44 16.83 14.22
CA ALA A 73 12.10 16.45 15.59
C ALA A 73 13.14 15.51 16.24
N ILE A 74 13.80 14.65 15.45
CA ILE A 74 14.92 13.81 15.94
C ILE A 74 16.29 14.52 15.89
N GLY A 75 16.34 15.77 15.43
CA GLY A 75 17.56 16.58 15.34
C GLY A 75 18.52 16.19 14.21
N TRP A 76 18.09 15.39 13.23
CA TRP A 76 18.92 15.04 12.06
C TRP A 76 19.03 16.21 11.09
N ILE A 77 17.94 16.95 10.91
CA ILE A 77 17.92 18.22 10.19
C ILE A 77 17.98 19.33 11.25
N PRO A 78 18.94 20.26 11.19
CA PRO A 78 18.98 21.36 12.14
C PRO A 78 17.72 22.25 12.05
N PRO A 79 17.37 23.00 13.10
CA PRO A 79 16.16 23.82 13.09
C PRO A 79 16.19 24.90 12.00
N ALA A 80 15.09 25.11 11.28
CA ALA A 80 14.98 26.10 10.21
C ALA A 80 15.52 27.52 10.56
N PRO A 81 15.33 28.08 11.78
CA PRO A 81 15.87 29.39 12.14
C PRO A 81 17.41 29.48 12.14
N THR A 82 18.10 28.35 12.11
CA THR A 82 19.57 28.26 12.20
C THR A 82 20.26 28.19 10.84
N MET A 83 19.50 28.18 9.73
CA MET A 83 20.03 27.98 8.38
C MET A 83 19.33 28.85 7.33
N SER A 84 19.97 29.02 6.17
CA SER A 84 19.32 29.65 5.02
C SER A 84 18.27 28.71 4.41
N ALA A 85 17.28 29.26 3.72
CA ALA A 85 16.26 28.46 3.03
C ALA A 85 16.85 27.51 1.98
N LEU A 86 17.97 27.88 1.34
CA LEU A 86 18.67 27.03 0.38
C LEU A 86 19.39 25.87 1.07
N ASP A 87 20.01 26.13 2.22
CA ASP A 87 20.66 25.08 3.01
C ASP A 87 19.64 24.08 3.56
N GLU A 88 18.49 24.59 4.06
CA GLU A 88 17.38 23.76 4.53
C GLU A 88 16.87 22.83 3.43
N LEU A 89 16.62 23.40 2.24
CA LEU A 89 16.17 22.65 1.08
C LEU A 89 17.20 21.59 0.69
N PHE A 90 18.49 21.92 0.69
CA PHE A 90 19.56 20.97 0.34
C PHE A 90 19.62 19.79 1.32
N HIS A 91 19.50 20.04 2.63
CA HIS A 91 19.49 18.97 3.64
C HIS A 91 18.25 18.07 3.53
N ILE A 92 17.07 18.66 3.33
CA ILE A 92 15.83 17.91 3.13
C ILE A 92 15.92 17.06 1.85
N ALA A 93 16.35 17.67 0.74
CA ALA A 93 16.46 16.99 -0.55
C ALA A 93 17.46 15.82 -0.48
N ARG A 94 18.61 16.00 0.18
CA ARG A 94 19.59 14.93 0.40
C ARG A 94 18.99 13.77 1.20
N ALA A 95 18.24 14.06 2.26
CA ALA A 95 17.59 13.03 3.06
C ALA A 95 16.51 12.28 2.26
N GLN A 96 15.68 13.00 1.49
CA GLN A 96 14.66 12.43 0.62
C GLN A 96 15.26 11.54 -0.47
N ILE A 97 16.32 11.99 -1.14
CA ILE A 97 17.04 11.20 -2.16
C ILE A 97 17.61 9.92 -1.54
N LEU A 98 18.17 10.00 -0.33
CA LEU A 98 18.70 8.82 0.36
C LEU A 98 17.59 7.79 0.65
N ILE A 99 16.45 8.23 1.19
CA ILE A 99 15.29 7.34 1.43
C ILE A 99 14.75 6.76 0.12
N ALA A 100 14.70 7.56 -0.95
CA ALA A 100 14.22 7.10 -2.25
C ALA A 100 15.15 6.04 -2.87
N LEU A 101 16.47 6.28 -2.84
CA LEU A 101 17.48 5.39 -3.43
C LEU A 101 17.68 4.11 -2.64
N CYS A 102 17.62 4.17 -1.31
CA CYS A 102 17.87 3.01 -0.44
C CYS A 102 16.59 2.28 -0.02
N GLY A 103 15.45 2.96 0.00
CA GLY A 103 14.17 2.41 0.44
C GLY A 103 13.21 2.18 -0.74
N THR A 104 12.66 3.28 -1.27
CA THR A 104 11.54 3.23 -2.22
C THR A 104 11.87 2.49 -3.51
N VAL A 105 12.93 2.89 -4.22
CA VAL A 105 13.29 2.33 -5.53
C VAL A 105 13.66 0.84 -5.44
N PRO A 106 14.54 0.40 -4.52
CA PRO A 106 14.83 -1.02 -4.34
C PRO A 106 13.57 -1.82 -3.96
N GLY A 107 12.70 -1.26 -3.13
CA GLY A 107 11.45 -1.94 -2.73
C GLY A 107 10.56 -2.30 -3.92
N TYR A 108 10.41 -1.38 -4.89
CA TYR A 108 9.67 -1.66 -6.13
C TYR A 108 10.31 -2.78 -6.96
N TRP A 109 11.64 -2.74 -7.14
CA TRP A 109 12.35 -3.78 -7.90
C TRP A 109 12.25 -5.15 -7.24
N PHE A 110 12.24 -5.20 -5.91
CA PHE A 110 11.99 -6.43 -5.17
C PHE A 110 10.56 -6.91 -5.39
N THR A 111 9.54 -6.03 -5.36
CA THR A 111 8.19 -6.46 -5.74
C THR A 111 8.18 -7.05 -7.15
N VAL A 112 8.74 -6.35 -8.14
CA VAL A 112 8.78 -6.85 -9.53
C VAL A 112 9.45 -8.22 -9.63
N ALA A 113 10.56 -8.43 -8.92
CA ALA A 113 11.28 -9.70 -8.94
C ALA A 113 10.52 -10.86 -8.26
N PHE A 114 9.75 -10.57 -7.21
CA PHE A 114 9.14 -11.60 -6.36
C PHE A 114 7.62 -11.75 -6.54
N ILE A 115 6.93 -10.84 -7.23
CA ILE A 115 5.46 -10.82 -7.29
C ILE A 115 4.85 -12.07 -7.92
N ASP A 116 5.50 -12.63 -8.95
CA ASP A 116 5.04 -13.86 -9.59
C ASP A 116 5.50 -15.13 -8.86
N SER A 117 6.59 -15.05 -8.10
CA SER A 117 7.14 -16.19 -7.34
C SER A 117 6.52 -16.35 -5.95
N VAL A 118 6.29 -15.26 -5.22
CA VAL A 118 5.76 -15.28 -3.84
C VAL A 118 4.23 -15.17 -3.83
N GLY A 119 3.67 -14.32 -4.70
CA GLY A 119 2.24 -14.00 -4.73
C GLY A 119 1.93 -12.64 -4.13
N ARG A 120 0.78 -12.06 -4.53
CA ARG A 120 0.41 -10.68 -4.19
C ARG A 120 -0.04 -10.59 -2.73
N PHE A 121 -0.83 -11.57 -2.27
CA PHE A 121 -1.34 -11.59 -0.90
C PHE A 121 -0.22 -11.68 0.13
N LYS A 122 0.73 -12.60 -0.09
CA LYS A 122 1.88 -12.79 0.83
C LYS A 122 2.79 -11.56 0.89
N ILE A 123 3.06 -10.92 -0.24
CA ILE A 123 3.86 -9.68 -0.30
C ILE A 123 3.13 -8.55 0.44
N GLN A 124 1.82 -8.39 0.23
CA GLN A 124 1.03 -7.39 0.92
C GLN A 124 1.04 -7.59 2.45
N LEU A 125 0.85 -8.84 2.89
CA LEU A 125 0.84 -9.20 4.31
C LEU A 125 2.20 -8.93 4.96
N MET A 126 3.28 -9.37 4.33
CA MET A 126 4.65 -9.10 4.79
C MET A 126 4.93 -7.60 4.86
N GLY A 127 4.53 -6.83 3.83
CA GLY A 127 4.77 -5.40 3.78
C GLY A 127 4.07 -4.65 4.93
N PHE A 128 2.76 -4.87 5.15
CA PHE A 128 2.05 -4.26 6.28
C PHE A 128 2.61 -4.67 7.65
N PHE A 129 3.00 -5.94 7.81
CA PHE A 129 3.62 -6.43 9.04
C PHE A 129 4.95 -5.73 9.32
N MET A 130 5.81 -5.64 8.31
CA MET A 130 7.11 -4.99 8.44
C MET A 130 6.97 -3.49 8.66
N MET A 131 6.07 -2.81 7.93
CA MET A 131 5.75 -1.40 8.16
C MET A 131 5.33 -1.16 9.62
N THR A 132 4.44 -2.00 10.16
CA THR A 132 4.02 -1.91 11.56
C THR A 132 5.21 -2.10 12.50
N THR A 133 6.03 -3.13 12.27
CA THR A 133 7.19 -3.44 13.12
C THR A 133 8.20 -2.30 13.15
N PHE A 134 8.56 -1.75 11.98
CA PHE A 134 9.51 -0.64 11.90
C PHE A 134 8.94 0.65 12.49
N MET A 135 7.66 0.96 12.27
CA MET A 135 7.02 2.13 12.89
C MET A 135 6.94 2.01 14.41
N VAL A 136 6.59 0.84 14.95
CA VAL A 136 6.63 0.60 16.40
C VAL A 136 8.07 0.71 16.92
N GLY A 137 9.05 0.18 16.19
CA GLY A 137 10.47 0.31 16.52
C GLY A 137 11.00 1.75 16.48
N LEU A 138 10.39 2.64 15.67
CA LEU A 138 10.68 4.07 15.67
C LEU A 138 10.00 4.79 16.84
N ALA A 139 8.79 4.38 17.21
CA ALA A 139 7.96 5.11 18.18
C ALA A 139 8.15 4.68 19.64
N VAL A 140 8.47 3.41 19.92
CA VAL A 140 8.63 2.91 21.30
C VAL A 140 9.90 3.47 21.94
N PRO A 141 11.10 3.25 21.39
CA PRO A 141 12.35 3.86 21.88
C PRO A 141 12.58 5.27 21.30
N TYR A 142 11.53 6.07 21.10
CA TYR A 142 11.64 7.40 20.50
C TYR A 142 12.66 8.30 21.21
N ASP A 143 12.69 8.26 22.54
CA ASP A 143 13.61 9.05 23.36
C ASP A 143 15.09 8.67 23.13
N TYR A 144 15.35 7.39 22.83
CA TYR A 144 16.68 6.89 22.46
C TYR A 144 17.12 7.43 21.10
N TRP A 145 16.21 7.48 20.13
CA TRP A 145 16.47 8.02 18.79
C TRP A 145 16.73 9.52 18.79
N THR A 146 16.07 10.27 19.68
CA THR A 146 16.29 11.71 19.88
C THR A 146 17.59 12.01 20.65
N GLY A 147 18.22 10.99 21.24
CA GLY A 147 19.53 11.12 21.89
C GLY A 147 20.68 11.33 20.90
N GLN A 148 21.78 11.91 21.38
CA GLN A 148 22.94 12.17 20.52
C GLN A 148 23.55 10.87 19.98
N GLY A 149 23.78 10.82 18.67
CA GLY A 149 24.49 9.71 17.99
C GLY A 149 23.60 8.59 17.41
N HIS A 150 22.31 8.52 17.74
CA HIS A 150 21.44 7.41 17.28
C HIS A 150 20.60 7.71 16.03
N GLN A 151 20.69 8.93 15.51
CA GLN A 151 19.83 9.43 14.43
C GLN A 151 19.99 8.64 13.11
N ALA A 152 21.20 8.13 12.83
CA ALA A 152 21.44 7.30 11.65
C ALA A 152 20.60 6.01 11.69
N GLY A 153 20.46 5.39 12.86
CA GLY A 153 19.62 4.20 13.03
C GLY A 153 18.13 4.50 12.82
N PHE A 154 17.66 5.67 13.27
CA PHE A 154 16.30 6.13 12.97
C PHE A 154 16.07 6.24 11.45
N VAL A 155 16.99 6.89 10.73
CA VAL A 155 16.90 7.04 9.27
C VAL A 155 16.90 5.68 8.57
N VAL A 156 17.69 4.71 9.02
CA VAL A 156 17.70 3.34 8.47
C VAL A 156 16.36 2.64 8.70
N MET A 157 15.82 2.66 9.92
CA MET A 157 14.52 2.08 10.24
C MET A 157 13.38 2.75 9.46
N TYR A 158 13.47 4.06 9.26
CA TYR A 158 12.55 4.84 8.44
C TYR A 158 12.64 4.46 6.96
N ALA A 159 13.86 4.32 6.42
CA ALA A 159 14.08 3.85 5.05
C ALA A 159 13.56 2.44 4.83
N LEU A 160 13.74 1.54 5.81
CA LEU A 160 13.18 0.18 5.78
C LEU A 160 11.65 0.18 5.77
N THR A 161 11.02 1.13 6.47
CA THR A 161 9.56 1.29 6.41
C THR A 161 9.10 1.59 4.98
N PHE A 162 9.78 2.53 4.28
CA PHE A 162 9.51 2.80 2.86
C PHE A 162 9.86 1.62 1.96
N PHE A 163 10.96 0.93 2.23
CA PHE A 163 11.34 -0.26 1.49
C PHE A 163 10.23 -1.31 1.51
N PHE A 164 9.71 -1.67 2.69
CA PHE A 164 8.65 -2.67 2.83
C PHE A 164 7.26 -2.16 2.45
N ALA A 165 7.02 -0.85 2.47
CA ALA A 165 5.81 -0.29 1.88
C ALA A 165 5.79 -0.53 0.35
N ASN A 166 6.94 -0.38 -0.31
CA ASN A 166 7.08 -0.56 -1.76
C ASN A 166 7.31 -2.04 -2.15
N PHE A 167 8.04 -2.79 -1.33
CA PHE A 167 8.10 -4.25 -1.36
C PHE A 167 6.93 -4.86 -0.58
N GLY A 168 5.71 -4.52 -0.99
CA GLY A 168 4.55 -4.76 -0.16
C GLY A 168 3.29 -4.06 -0.66
N PRO A 169 2.51 -3.45 0.25
CA PRO A 169 1.18 -2.97 -0.05
C PRO A 169 1.11 -1.92 -1.16
N ASN A 170 2.11 -1.04 -1.34
CA ASN A 170 2.04 0.01 -2.36
C ASN A 170 1.91 -0.53 -3.78
N ALA A 171 2.68 -1.57 -4.11
CA ALA A 171 2.56 -2.20 -5.40
C ALA A 171 1.34 -3.15 -5.47
N THR A 172 1.09 -3.93 -4.41
CA THR A 172 0.03 -4.96 -4.44
C THR A 172 -1.38 -4.35 -4.42
N THR A 173 -1.63 -3.26 -3.70
CA THR A 173 -2.96 -2.61 -3.68
C THR A 173 -3.32 -2.00 -5.04
N PHE A 174 -2.33 -1.65 -5.86
CA PHE A 174 -2.57 -1.23 -7.24
C PHE A 174 -2.86 -2.42 -8.17
N ILE A 175 -2.10 -3.50 -8.01
CA ILE A 175 -2.15 -4.66 -8.92
C ILE A 175 -3.38 -5.54 -8.64
N VAL A 176 -3.68 -5.82 -7.37
CA VAL A 176 -4.72 -6.78 -6.99
C VAL A 176 -6.11 -6.42 -7.53
N PRO A 177 -6.62 -5.18 -7.43
CA PRO A 177 -7.91 -4.82 -8.04
C PRO A 177 -7.94 -5.05 -9.55
N ALA A 178 -6.81 -4.87 -10.25
CA ALA A 178 -6.74 -5.11 -11.69
C ALA A 178 -6.81 -6.60 -12.04
N GLU A 179 -6.37 -7.49 -11.15
CA GLU A 179 -6.30 -8.94 -11.35
C GLU A 179 -7.52 -9.71 -10.82
N ILE A 180 -8.29 -9.15 -9.87
CA ILE A 180 -9.42 -9.87 -9.25
C ILE A 180 -10.78 -9.56 -9.89
N TYR A 181 -10.95 -8.38 -10.48
CA TYR A 181 -12.24 -7.95 -11.00
C TYR A 181 -12.45 -8.34 -12.47
N PRO A 182 -13.68 -8.74 -12.85
CA PRO A 182 -14.03 -9.01 -14.24
C PRO A 182 -13.77 -7.79 -15.11
N ALA A 183 -13.32 -8.01 -16.35
CA ALA A 183 -12.90 -6.93 -17.26
C ALA A 183 -13.96 -5.82 -17.39
N ARG A 184 -15.24 -6.20 -17.40
CA ARG A 184 -16.41 -5.29 -17.46
C ARG A 184 -16.55 -4.33 -16.28
N LEU A 185 -16.19 -4.74 -15.06
CA LEU A 185 -16.35 -3.93 -13.84
C LEU A 185 -15.00 -3.48 -13.25
N ARG A 186 -13.88 -3.94 -13.83
CA ARG A 186 -12.52 -3.71 -13.34
C ARG A 186 -12.23 -2.23 -13.17
N ALA A 187 -12.51 -1.42 -14.20
CA ALA A 187 -12.22 0.02 -14.15
C ALA A 187 -12.97 0.70 -12.99
N THR A 188 -14.25 0.36 -12.79
CA THR A 188 -15.06 0.95 -11.72
C THR A 188 -14.61 0.49 -10.33
N CYS A 189 -14.36 -0.80 -10.13
CA CYS A 189 -13.94 -1.34 -8.83
C CYS A 189 -12.51 -0.91 -8.47
N HIS A 190 -11.61 -0.87 -9.45
CA HIS A 190 -10.28 -0.28 -9.28
C HIS A 190 -10.40 1.22 -8.98
N GLY A 191 -11.27 1.95 -9.67
CA GLY A 191 -11.54 3.37 -9.43
C GLY A 191 -12.04 3.65 -8.02
N ILE A 192 -12.97 2.85 -7.49
CA ILE A 192 -13.46 2.95 -6.10
C ILE A 192 -12.32 2.69 -5.10
N SER A 193 -11.50 1.67 -5.36
CA SER A 193 -10.35 1.34 -4.49
C SER A 193 -9.30 2.46 -4.50
N ALA A 194 -8.99 2.99 -5.69
CA ALA A 194 -8.06 4.10 -5.87
C ALA A 194 -8.57 5.39 -5.23
N ALA A 195 -9.87 5.70 -5.37
CA ALA A 195 -10.50 6.84 -4.71
C ALA A 195 -10.42 6.72 -3.19
N SER A 196 -10.63 5.52 -2.64
CA SER A 196 -10.48 5.24 -1.21
C SER A 196 -9.04 5.47 -0.73
N GLY A 197 -8.05 5.06 -1.53
CA GLY A 197 -6.64 5.42 -1.32
C GLY A 197 -6.43 6.93 -1.23
N LYS A 198 -6.93 7.70 -2.20
CA LYS A 198 -6.79 9.17 -2.18
C LYS A 198 -7.49 9.83 -1.00
N VAL A 199 -8.65 9.33 -0.59
CA VAL A 199 -9.29 9.75 0.67
C VAL A 199 -8.37 9.46 1.86
N GLY A 200 -7.74 8.28 1.90
CA GLY A 200 -6.72 7.93 2.87
C GLY A 200 -5.54 8.91 2.88
N ALA A 201 -5.00 9.28 1.72
CA ALA A 201 -3.92 10.26 1.61
C ALA A 201 -4.31 11.63 2.20
N ILE A 202 -5.54 12.09 1.95
CA ILE A 202 -6.08 13.33 2.53
C ILE A 202 -6.20 13.21 4.05
N ILE A 203 -6.82 12.13 4.54
CA ILE A 203 -6.98 11.87 5.98
C ILE A 203 -5.63 11.80 6.68
N GLY A 204 -4.66 11.10 6.10
CA GLY A 204 -3.30 11.02 6.63
C GLY A 204 -2.59 12.36 6.63
N SER A 205 -2.66 13.10 5.52
CA SER A 205 -2.00 14.40 5.38
C SER A 205 -2.51 15.41 6.42
N PHE A 206 -3.82 15.59 6.54
CA PHE A 206 -4.38 16.51 7.53
C PHE A 206 -4.33 15.95 8.94
N GLY A 207 -4.66 14.67 9.12
CA GLY A 207 -4.67 14.01 10.43
C GLY A 207 -3.29 14.04 11.08
N PHE A 208 -2.24 13.66 10.36
CA PHE A 208 -0.87 13.72 10.87
C PHE A 208 -0.42 15.15 11.14
N LEU A 209 -0.75 16.11 10.27
CA LEU A 209 -0.41 17.53 10.46
C LEU A 209 -0.90 18.07 11.81
N TYR A 210 -2.15 17.77 12.18
CA TYR A 210 -2.73 18.20 13.46
C TYR A 210 -2.22 17.36 14.64
N LEU A 211 -2.10 16.03 14.47
CA LEU A 211 -1.68 15.14 15.55
C LEU A 211 -0.20 15.29 15.92
N ALA A 212 0.67 15.50 14.95
CA ALA A 212 2.11 15.56 15.16
C ALA A 212 2.60 16.87 15.82
N GLN A 213 1.71 17.85 15.98
CA GLN A 213 2.02 19.08 16.72
C GLN A 213 2.48 18.78 18.14
N SER A 214 3.36 19.65 18.65
CA SER A 214 3.83 19.55 20.03
C SER A 214 2.67 19.59 21.03
N PRO A 215 2.67 18.75 22.08
CA PRO A 215 1.73 18.86 23.20
C PRO A 215 1.92 20.14 24.02
N ASP A 216 3.14 20.69 24.02
CA ASP A 216 3.47 21.96 24.65
C ASP A 216 2.98 23.13 23.76
N PRO A 217 2.01 23.95 24.22
CA PRO A 217 1.47 25.08 23.47
C PRO A 217 2.52 26.11 23.06
N ALA A 218 3.62 26.22 23.81
CA ALA A 218 4.70 27.16 23.51
C ALA A 218 5.56 26.73 22.31
N LYS A 219 5.47 25.45 21.90
CA LYS A 219 6.23 24.87 20.80
C LYS A 219 5.35 24.44 19.63
N THR A 220 4.05 24.71 19.71
CA THR A 220 3.10 24.46 18.62
C THR A 220 3.31 25.47 17.50
N ALA A 221 3.19 25.03 16.25
CA ALA A 221 3.30 25.94 15.11
C ALA A 221 2.18 27.00 15.14
N HIS A 222 2.51 28.24 14.76
CA HIS A 222 1.56 29.35 14.80
C HIS A 222 0.29 29.05 13.98
N GLY A 223 -0.87 29.06 14.64
CA GLY A 223 -2.17 28.75 14.01
C GLY A 223 -2.67 27.31 14.19
N TYR A 224 -1.91 26.44 14.87
CA TYR A 224 -2.34 25.08 15.19
C TYR A 224 -2.64 24.90 16.68
N HIS A 225 -3.51 23.93 16.99
CA HIS A 225 -3.74 23.48 18.36
C HIS A 225 -2.66 22.47 18.81
N PRO A 226 -2.39 22.35 20.12
CA PRO A 226 -1.47 21.33 20.63
C PRO A 226 -1.89 19.93 20.22
N GLY A 227 -0.92 19.14 19.74
CA GLY A 227 -1.12 17.78 19.27
C GLY A 227 -0.65 16.74 20.28
N ILE A 228 -0.60 15.48 19.83
CA ILE A 228 -0.07 14.37 20.61
C ILE A 228 1.44 14.18 20.39
N GLY A 229 2.04 14.88 19.43
CA GLY A 229 3.46 14.83 19.10
C GLY A 229 3.85 13.67 18.17
N VAL A 230 5.01 13.81 17.52
CA VAL A 230 5.51 12.90 16.49
C VAL A 230 5.55 11.44 16.94
N ARG A 231 5.97 11.17 18.20
CA ARG A 231 6.03 9.82 18.77
C ARG A 231 4.69 9.10 18.70
N TYR A 232 3.62 9.72 19.20
CA TYR A 232 2.31 9.11 19.25
C TYR A 232 1.64 9.10 17.88
N SER A 233 1.90 10.10 17.03
CA SER A 233 1.47 10.06 15.63
C SER A 233 2.07 8.87 14.87
N LEU A 234 3.35 8.53 15.10
CA LEU A 234 3.96 7.32 14.52
C LEU A 234 3.28 6.03 15.02
N LEU A 235 2.83 5.96 16.28
CA LEU A 235 2.03 4.83 16.78
C LEU A 235 0.66 4.74 16.11
N VAL A 236 0.01 5.87 15.84
CA VAL A 236 -1.27 5.88 15.09
C VAL A 236 -1.06 5.33 13.68
N LEU A 237 0.01 5.75 12.98
CA LEU A 237 0.33 5.20 11.66
C LEU A 237 0.68 3.71 11.71
N ALA A 238 1.35 3.26 12.78
CA ALA A 238 1.59 1.84 13.01
C ALA A 238 0.28 1.07 13.19
N GLY A 239 -0.68 1.63 13.93
CA GLY A 239 -2.03 1.09 14.08
C GLY A 239 -2.78 0.99 12.75
N CYS A 240 -2.69 2.01 11.90
CA CYS A 240 -3.24 1.97 10.54
C CYS A 240 -2.62 0.85 9.70
N SER A 241 -1.30 0.68 9.79
CA SER A 241 -0.57 -0.38 9.08
C SER A 241 -0.95 -1.78 9.59
N LEU A 242 -1.13 -1.93 10.91
CA LEU A 242 -1.59 -3.18 11.52
C LEU A 242 -3.03 -3.51 11.11
N MET A 243 -3.90 -2.51 11.03
CA MET A 243 -5.25 -2.70 10.50
C MET A 243 -5.20 -3.11 9.03
N GLY A 244 -4.27 -2.56 8.24
CA GLY A 244 -4.02 -2.96 6.86
C GLY A 244 -3.59 -4.43 6.74
N PHE A 245 -2.74 -4.90 7.66
CA PHE A 245 -2.39 -6.32 7.80
C PHE A 245 -3.63 -7.19 8.04
N LEU A 246 -4.48 -6.81 8.99
CA LEU A 246 -5.70 -7.57 9.33
C LEU A 246 -6.71 -7.58 8.18
N LEU A 247 -6.91 -6.44 7.51
CA LEU A 247 -7.85 -6.35 6.38
C LEU A 247 -7.28 -6.99 5.10
N THR A 248 -5.97 -7.22 5.03
CA THR A 248 -5.38 -7.99 3.93
C THR A 248 -5.93 -9.41 3.86
N PHE A 249 -6.37 -10.02 4.97
CA PHE A 249 -7.03 -11.33 4.97
C PHE A 249 -8.36 -11.38 4.19
N LEU A 250 -8.97 -10.21 3.93
CA LEU A 250 -10.17 -10.08 3.09
C LEU A 250 -9.84 -10.06 1.59
N VAL A 251 -8.56 -9.90 1.24
CA VAL A 251 -8.09 -9.80 -0.14
C VAL A 251 -7.76 -11.20 -0.65
N PRO A 252 -8.35 -11.65 -1.77
CA PRO A 252 -8.06 -12.97 -2.31
C PRO A 252 -6.68 -12.99 -2.98
N GLU A 253 -5.98 -14.13 -2.96
CA GLU A 253 -4.72 -14.31 -3.69
C GLU A 253 -5.01 -14.62 -5.17
N PRO A 254 -4.60 -13.74 -6.13
CA PRO A 254 -4.81 -13.94 -7.56
C PRO A 254 -3.78 -14.86 -8.22
N LYS A 255 -2.66 -15.18 -7.54
CA LYS A 255 -1.56 -15.93 -8.14
C LYS A 255 -1.99 -17.31 -8.68
N GLY A 256 -1.67 -17.56 -9.95
CA GLY A 256 -1.83 -18.86 -10.60
C GLY A 256 -3.26 -19.20 -11.03
N LYS A 257 -4.18 -18.23 -10.95
CA LYS A 257 -5.57 -18.38 -11.39
C LYS A 257 -5.83 -17.52 -12.62
N SER A 258 -6.65 -18.02 -13.54
CA SER A 258 -7.08 -17.22 -14.69
C SER A 258 -7.98 -16.06 -14.25
N LEU A 259 -8.10 -15.03 -15.08
CA LEU A 259 -8.99 -13.89 -14.79
C LEU A 259 -10.44 -14.35 -14.65
N GLU A 260 -10.84 -15.32 -15.46
CA GLU A 260 -12.17 -15.92 -15.51
C GLU A 260 -12.47 -16.72 -14.22
N GLU A 261 -11.47 -17.42 -13.69
CA GLU A 261 -11.56 -18.12 -12.39
C GLU A 261 -11.64 -17.13 -11.22
N MET A 262 -10.86 -16.05 -11.26
CA MET A 262 -10.88 -15.02 -10.21
C MET A 262 -12.15 -14.18 -10.23
N SER A 263 -12.65 -13.85 -11.42
CA SER A 263 -13.89 -13.09 -11.61
C SER A 263 -15.15 -13.91 -11.33
N ARG A 264 -15.01 -15.25 -11.21
CA ARG A 264 -16.11 -16.23 -11.10
C ARG A 264 -17.13 -16.08 -12.22
N GLU A 265 -16.67 -15.75 -13.43
CA GLU A 265 -17.53 -15.61 -14.61
C GLU A 265 -18.01 -16.96 -15.17
N THR A 266 -17.39 -18.07 -14.75
CA THR A 266 -17.70 -19.45 -15.18
C THR A 266 -18.48 -20.29 -14.17
N GLU A 267 -18.77 -19.78 -12.96
CA GLU A 267 -19.58 -20.53 -11.97
C GLU A 267 -21.07 -20.48 -12.35
N PRO A 268 -21.74 -21.64 -12.53
CA PRO A 268 -23.16 -21.68 -12.83
C PRO A 268 -23.98 -21.14 -11.66
N ASP A 269 -25.03 -20.38 -11.97
CA ASP A 269 -25.94 -19.83 -10.96
C ASP A 269 -26.67 -20.96 -10.25
N HIS A 270 -26.29 -21.24 -9.01
CA HIS A 270 -27.12 -22.03 -8.10
C HIS A 270 -28.28 -21.15 -7.63
N CYS A 271 -29.40 -21.22 -8.37
CA CYS A 271 -30.74 -20.90 -7.88
C CYS A 271 -31.16 -21.86 -6.76
#